data_AF-A0A3A9C193-F1
#
_entry.id   AF-A0A3A9C193-F1
#
_cell.length_a   1.000
_cell.length_b   1.000
_cell.length_c   1.000
_cell.angle_alpha   90.00
_cell.angle_beta   90.00
_cell.angle_gamma   90.00
#
_symmetry.space_group_name_H-M   'P 1'
#
loop_
_entity.id
_entity.type
_entity.pdbx_description
1 polymer ?
#
loop_
_entity_poly.entity_id
_entity_poly.type
_entity_poly.pdbx_seq_one_letter_code
_entity_poly.pdbx_strand_id
1 'polypeptide(L)'
;MSNLIPGNQKHLSLQDRLYIEKALSTATSFKDIARFLCKDPSTISKEVKKHRLSDWYHKGTFYNAHNFCIHKYRCRKTNVCGKIILCGIKCTSCPSCNQTCRDFVRERCGRLDKAPYVCNGCDKALHK
;
A
#
# COMPACT_ATOMS: atom_id res chain seq x y z
N MET A 1 1.41 23.03 -17.46
CA MET A 1 0.69 23.25 -16.18
C MET A 1 -0.75 23.60 -16.51
N SER A 2 -1.74 23.04 -15.83
CA SER A 2 -3.14 23.36 -16.12
C SER A 2 -3.45 24.76 -15.59
N ASN A 3 -3.61 25.74 -16.48
CA ASN A 3 -3.94 27.14 -16.17
C ASN A 3 -5.32 27.33 -15.50
N LEU A 4 -6.02 26.25 -15.15
CA LEU A 4 -7.38 26.27 -14.61
C LEU A 4 -7.46 26.40 -13.08
N ILE A 5 -6.37 26.19 -12.34
CA ILE A 5 -6.38 26.28 -10.87
C ILE A 5 -5.36 27.34 -10.45
N PRO A 6 -5.80 28.51 -9.96
CA PRO A 6 -4.87 29.54 -9.47
C PRO A 6 -4.14 28.98 -8.23
N GLY A 7 -2.84 28.75 -8.37
CA GLY A 7 -2.02 28.22 -7.28
C GLY A 7 -1.73 29.28 -6.23
N ASN A 8 -2.00 28.99 -4.97
CA ASN A 8 -1.79 29.95 -3.87
C ASN A 8 -0.36 29.99 -3.28
N GLN A 9 0.62 29.29 -3.88
CA GLN A 9 2.05 29.17 -3.50
C GLN A 9 2.37 28.84 -2.03
N LYS A 10 1.37 28.64 -1.18
CA LYS A 10 1.53 28.34 0.24
C LYS A 10 1.76 26.85 0.45
N HIS A 11 2.36 26.48 1.58
CA HIS A 11 2.38 25.09 2.02
C HIS A 11 0.96 24.59 2.35
N LEU A 12 0.80 23.25 2.36
CA LEU A 12 -0.43 22.62 2.84
C LEU A 12 -0.50 22.76 4.37
N SER A 13 -1.64 23.26 4.85
CA SER A 13 -1.95 23.32 6.27
C SER A 13 -2.28 21.93 6.82
N LEU A 14 -2.40 21.80 8.14
CA LEU A 14 -2.91 20.56 8.75
C LEU A 14 -4.36 20.28 8.31
N GLN A 15 -5.19 21.32 8.22
CA GLN A 15 -6.59 21.19 7.78
C GLN A 15 -6.68 20.74 6.32
N ASP A 16 -5.78 21.23 5.46
CA ASP A 16 -5.73 20.81 4.06
C ASP A 16 -5.40 19.30 3.96
N ARG A 17 -4.50 18.80 4.82
CA ARG A 17 -4.15 17.38 4.87
C ARG A 17 -5.31 16.51 5.35
N LEU A 18 -6.01 16.93 6.40
CA LEU A 18 -7.21 16.25 6.89
C LEU A 18 -8.32 16.23 5.83
N TYR A 19 -8.46 17.31 5.06
CA TYR A 19 -9.38 17.35 3.93
C TYR A 19 -8.98 16.36 2.84
N ILE A 20 -7.70 16.31 2.44
CA ILE A 20 -7.19 15.34 1.45
C ILE A 20 -7.51 13.92 1.91
N GLU A 21 -7.23 13.57 3.17
CA GLU A 21 -7.52 12.25 3.72
C GLU A 21 -9.00 11.89 3.62
N LYS A 22 -9.89 12.78 4.07
CA LYS A 22 -11.34 12.57 4.00
C LYS A 22 -11.83 12.42 2.56
N ALA A 23 -11.35 13.26 1.65
CA ALA A 23 -11.74 13.24 0.24
C ALA A 23 -11.26 11.96 -0.47
N LEU A 24 -10.10 11.42 -0.09
CA LEU A 24 -9.62 10.13 -0.59
C LEU A 24 -10.48 8.96 -0.12
N SER A 25 -10.97 9.00 1.12
CA SER A 25 -11.91 7.99 1.64
C SER A 25 -13.25 7.98 0.90
N THR A 26 -13.66 9.10 0.30
CA THR A 26 -14.84 9.20 -0.57
C THR A 26 -14.52 9.03 -2.06
N ALA A 27 -13.34 8.50 -2.40
CA ALA A 27 -12.88 8.27 -3.78
C ALA A 27 -12.84 9.53 -4.67
N THR A 28 -12.67 10.70 -4.08
CA THR A 28 -12.58 11.98 -4.82
C THR A 28 -11.29 12.03 -5.64
N SER A 29 -11.37 12.55 -6.88
CA SER A 29 -10.20 12.65 -7.75
C SER A 29 -9.20 13.70 -7.25
N PHE A 30 -7.91 13.52 -7.52
CA PHE A 30 -6.90 14.53 -7.22
C PHE A 30 -7.19 15.88 -7.87
N LYS A 31 -7.83 15.89 -9.05
CA LYS A 31 -8.19 17.12 -9.76
C LYS A 31 -9.22 17.92 -8.96
N ASP A 32 -10.21 17.25 -8.38
CA ASP A 32 -11.27 17.92 -7.63
C ASP A 32 -10.78 18.37 -6.25
N ILE A 33 -9.97 17.55 -5.58
CA ILE A 33 -9.29 17.92 -4.33
C ILE A 33 -8.40 19.15 -4.55
N ALA A 34 -7.62 19.15 -5.64
CA ALA A 34 -6.74 20.25 -6.02
C ALA A 34 -7.52 21.53 -6.32
N ARG A 35 -8.67 21.42 -6.98
CA ARG A 35 -9.56 22.57 -7.26
C ARG A 35 -10.10 23.18 -5.97
N PHE A 36 -10.52 22.35 -5.02
CA PHE A 36 -11.03 22.83 -3.73
C PHE A 36 -9.96 23.56 -2.90
N LEU A 37 -8.74 23.03 -2.87
CA LEU A 37 -7.63 23.60 -2.10
C LEU A 37 -6.85 24.71 -2.83
N CYS A 38 -7.21 25.01 -4.08
CA CYS A 38 -6.46 25.90 -4.97
C CYS A 38 -4.97 25.53 -5.04
N LYS A 39 -4.69 24.23 -5.23
CA LYS A 39 -3.35 23.66 -5.38
C LYS A 39 -3.21 22.98 -6.74
N ASP A 40 -1.97 22.74 -7.17
CA ASP A 40 -1.73 21.89 -8.33
C ASP A 40 -2.01 20.40 -7.99
N PRO A 41 -2.62 19.61 -8.89
CA PRO A 41 -2.85 18.17 -8.66
C PRO A 41 -1.58 17.39 -8.34
N SER A 42 -0.41 17.81 -8.86
CA SER A 42 0.87 17.20 -8.52
C SER A 42 1.27 17.44 -7.06
N THR A 43 0.85 18.57 -6.45
CA THR A 43 1.05 18.83 -5.02
C THR A 43 0.28 17.82 -4.17
N ILE A 44 -0.99 17.57 -4.51
CA ILE A 44 -1.80 16.54 -3.85
C ILE A 44 -1.16 15.16 -4.05
N SER A 45 -0.75 14.84 -5.29
CA SER A 45 -0.08 13.56 -5.57
C SER A 45 1.21 13.38 -4.78
N LYS A 46 2.03 14.43 -4.60
CA LYS A 46 3.28 14.37 -3.82
C LYS A 46 2.98 14.22 -2.34
N GLU A 47 1.99 14.94 -1.83
CA GLU A 47 1.57 14.85 -0.43
C GLU A 47 1.12 13.44 -0.07
N VAL A 48 0.24 12.85 -0.89
CA VAL A 48 -0.25 11.49 -0.70
C VAL A 48 0.88 10.48 -0.82
N LYS A 49 1.77 10.62 -1.81
CA LYS A 49 2.94 9.73 -1.91
C LYS A 49 3.86 9.82 -0.70
N LYS A 50 4.06 11.00 -0.14
CA LYS A 50 4.97 11.24 0.99
C LYS A 50 4.40 10.68 2.30
N HIS A 51 3.10 10.80 2.52
CA HIS A 51 2.45 10.47 3.79
C HIS A 51 1.58 9.22 3.75
N ARG A 52 1.47 8.53 2.60
CA ARG A 52 0.82 7.22 2.57
C ARG A 52 1.54 6.28 3.54
N LEU A 53 0.77 5.65 4.42
CA LEU A 53 1.27 4.51 5.15
C LEU A 53 1.67 3.46 4.13
N SER A 54 2.82 2.86 4.32
CA SER A 54 3.23 1.80 3.44
C SER A 54 2.30 0.60 3.68
N ASP A 55 1.47 0.28 2.69
CA ASP A 55 0.41 -0.75 2.66
C ASP A 55 0.94 -2.19 2.76
N TRP A 56 1.96 -2.43 3.59
CA TRP A 56 2.49 -3.76 3.87
C TRP A 56 1.90 -4.38 5.13
N TYR A 57 0.93 -3.73 5.77
CA TYR A 57 0.30 -4.25 6.98
C TYR A 57 -1.16 -4.66 6.73
N HIS A 58 -1.35 -5.84 6.14
CA HIS A 58 -2.59 -6.58 6.32
C HIS A 58 -2.39 -7.60 7.44
N LYS A 59 -3.15 -7.44 8.53
CA LYS A 59 -3.36 -8.47 9.55
C LYS A 59 -4.11 -9.64 8.90
N GLY A 60 -3.41 -10.46 8.15
CA GLY A 60 -3.90 -11.78 7.73
C GLY A 60 -3.82 -12.75 8.91
N THR A 61 -4.89 -13.51 9.08
CA THR A 61 -5.03 -14.52 10.13
C THR A 61 -4.20 -15.78 9.83
N PHE A 62 -3.76 -16.42 10.92
CA PHE A 62 -3.15 -17.76 11.04
C PHE A 62 -1.65 -17.93 10.67
N TYR A 63 -0.89 -18.23 11.73
CA TYR A 63 0.49 -18.71 11.86
C TYR A 63 1.66 -17.87 11.30
N ASN A 64 1.47 -17.02 10.30
CA ASN A 64 2.50 -16.05 9.91
C ASN A 64 1.93 -14.84 9.17
N ALA A 65 1.41 -13.87 9.93
CA ALA A 65 0.94 -12.58 9.40
C ALA A 65 2.03 -11.78 8.67
N HIS A 66 3.30 -12.17 8.83
CA HIS A 66 4.43 -11.56 8.18
C HIS A 66 4.81 -12.23 6.86
N ASN A 67 4.14 -13.30 6.40
CA ASN A 67 4.45 -13.88 5.09
C ASN A 67 3.77 -13.11 3.96
N PHE A 68 4.56 -12.36 3.18
CA PHE A 68 4.07 -11.53 2.09
C PHE A 68 4.21 -12.19 0.71
N CYS A 69 4.33 -13.51 0.63
CA CYS A 69 4.47 -14.20 -0.65
C CYS A 69 3.11 -14.40 -1.34
N ILE A 70 3.00 -14.17 -2.65
CA ILE A 70 1.79 -14.48 -3.43
C ILE A 70 1.38 -15.96 -3.34
N HIS A 71 2.35 -16.84 -3.08
CA HIS A 71 2.15 -18.28 -2.99
C HIS A 71 1.80 -18.76 -1.57
N LYS A 72 1.64 -17.85 -0.59
CA LYS A 72 1.44 -18.17 0.84
C LYS A 72 0.25 -19.10 1.12
N TYR A 73 -0.76 -19.14 0.24
CA TYR A 73 -1.94 -20.00 0.40
C TYR A 73 -1.79 -21.42 -0.17
N ARG A 74 -0.82 -21.65 -1.07
CA ARG A 74 -0.72 -22.92 -1.83
C ARG A 74 0.67 -23.55 -1.80
N CYS A 75 1.69 -22.83 -1.33
CA CYS A 75 3.06 -23.33 -1.28
C CYS A 75 3.16 -24.54 -0.34
N ARG A 76 3.81 -25.63 -0.80
CA ARG A 76 4.04 -26.84 0.00
C ARG A 76 5.52 -27.08 0.32
N LYS A 77 6.42 -26.18 -0.11
CA LYS A 77 7.86 -26.27 0.15
C LYS A 77 8.11 -26.26 1.66
N THR A 78 9.03 -27.07 2.12
CA THR A 78 9.56 -27.07 3.49
C THR A 78 11.03 -26.67 3.46
N ASN A 79 11.62 -26.44 4.63
CA ASN A 79 13.04 -26.11 4.77
C ASN A 79 13.54 -24.89 3.99
N VAL A 80 12.66 -23.93 3.68
CA VAL A 80 13.02 -22.70 2.94
C VAL A 80 13.97 -21.79 3.72
N CYS A 81 14.02 -21.94 5.06
CA CYS A 81 14.95 -21.21 5.91
C CYS A 81 16.40 -21.70 5.83
N GLY A 82 16.67 -22.80 5.11
CA GLY A 82 18.03 -23.28 4.85
C GLY A 82 18.81 -23.66 6.10
N LYS A 83 18.12 -24.09 7.18
CA LYS A 83 18.79 -24.54 8.40
C LYS A 83 19.57 -25.83 8.16
N ILE A 84 20.69 -25.98 8.88
CA ILE A 84 21.56 -27.17 8.85
C ILE A 84 20.73 -28.42 9.20
N ILE A 85 19.87 -28.30 10.22
CA ILE A 85 18.85 -29.30 10.53
C ILE A 85 17.61 -29.01 9.67
N LEU A 86 17.15 -30.02 8.93
CA LEU A 86 15.97 -29.95 8.08
C LEU A 86 14.75 -29.41 8.84
N CYS A 87 14.30 -28.23 8.43
CA CYS A 87 13.12 -27.60 9.02
C CYS A 87 11.84 -28.13 8.34
N GLY A 88 11.04 -28.90 9.08
CA GLY A 88 9.73 -29.41 8.62
C GLY A 88 8.63 -28.36 8.49
N ILE A 89 8.90 -27.10 8.85
CA ILE A 89 7.92 -26.02 8.75
C ILE A 89 7.68 -25.70 7.27
N LYS A 90 6.40 -25.67 6.87
CA LYS A 90 5.99 -25.24 5.53
C LYS A 90 6.38 -23.78 5.32
N CYS A 91 6.79 -23.46 4.10
CA CYS A 91 7.13 -22.11 3.63
C CYS A 91 6.02 -21.09 3.96
N THR A 92 4.75 -21.52 3.90
CA THR A 92 3.57 -20.73 4.27
C THR A 92 3.64 -20.18 5.70
N SER A 93 4.18 -20.97 6.63
CA SER A 93 4.27 -20.65 8.06
C SER A 93 5.68 -20.30 8.52
N CYS A 94 6.68 -20.32 7.62
CA CYS A 94 8.08 -20.09 7.97
C CYS A 94 8.33 -18.59 8.26
N PRO A 95 8.78 -18.21 9.48
CA PRO A 95 8.98 -16.81 9.85
C PRO A 95 9.97 -16.05 8.95
N SER A 96 11.00 -16.75 8.45
CA SER A 96 12.04 -16.18 7.60
C SER A 96 11.73 -16.29 6.10
N CYS A 97 10.54 -16.75 5.71
CA CYS A 97 10.17 -17.00 4.30
C CYS A 97 10.50 -15.81 3.40
N ASN A 98 10.13 -14.60 3.79
CA ASN A 98 10.34 -13.39 2.99
C ASN A 98 11.80 -13.06 2.68
N GLN A 99 12.73 -13.51 3.53
CA GLN A 99 14.15 -13.21 3.41
C GLN A 99 14.92 -14.38 2.78
N THR A 100 14.48 -15.61 3.03
CA THR A 100 15.26 -16.82 2.75
C THR A 100 14.72 -17.65 1.59
N CYS A 101 13.44 -17.53 1.27
CA CYS A 101 12.84 -18.28 0.16
C CYS A 101 13.30 -17.72 -1.18
N ARG A 102 13.94 -18.55 -2.01
CA ARG A 102 14.42 -18.17 -3.35
C ARG A 102 13.30 -17.86 -4.33
N ASP A 103 12.15 -18.52 -4.18
CA ASP A 103 10.96 -18.31 -5.01
C ASP A 103 10.00 -17.29 -4.37
N PHE A 104 10.49 -16.48 -3.44
CA PHE A 104 9.67 -15.46 -2.81
C PHE A 104 9.27 -14.40 -3.84
N VAL A 105 7.97 -14.28 -4.07
CA VAL A 105 7.39 -13.20 -4.87
C VAL A 105 6.48 -12.39 -3.97
N ARG A 106 6.87 -11.14 -3.70
CA ARG A 106 6.13 -10.24 -2.81
C ARG A 106 4.77 -9.91 -3.40
N GLU A 107 3.71 -10.19 -2.64
CA GLU A 107 2.35 -9.76 -2.91
C GLU A 107 2.29 -8.22 -2.85
N ARG A 108 1.82 -7.61 -3.94
CA ARG A 108 1.63 -6.18 -4.07
C ARG A 108 0.36 -5.91 -4.86
N CYS A 109 -0.46 -4.98 -4.37
CA CYS A 109 -1.60 -4.48 -5.13
C CYS A 109 -1.13 -3.54 -6.24
N GLY A 110 -1.28 -3.94 -7.51
CA GLY A 110 -0.92 -3.10 -8.66
C GLY A 110 -1.74 -1.81 -8.79
N ARG A 111 -2.87 -1.67 -8.07
CA ARG A 111 -3.62 -0.40 -8.01
C ARG A 111 -2.83 0.70 -7.32
N LEU A 112 -1.91 0.35 -6.41
CA LEU A 112 -1.05 1.32 -5.72
C LEU A 112 -0.01 1.95 -6.66
N ASP A 113 0.19 1.41 -7.86
CA ASP A 113 1.05 2.00 -8.88
C ASP A 113 0.38 3.18 -9.60
N LYS A 114 -0.95 3.31 -9.46
CA LYS A 114 -1.76 4.37 -10.06
C LYS A 114 -2.34 5.27 -8.97
N ALA A 115 -2.62 6.52 -9.31
CA ALA A 115 -3.32 7.44 -8.41
C ALA A 115 -4.67 6.81 -7.99
N PRO A 116 -5.07 6.91 -6.70
CA PRO A 116 -4.48 7.75 -5.65
C PRO A 116 -3.33 7.12 -4.82
N TYR A 117 -2.78 5.97 -5.25
CA TYR A 117 -1.69 5.26 -4.56
C TYR A 117 -2.01 4.77 -3.13
N VAL A 118 -3.29 4.79 -2.74
CA VAL A 118 -3.79 4.39 -1.41
C VAL A 118 -5.09 3.59 -1.54
N CYS A 119 -5.45 2.85 -0.50
CA CYS A 119 -6.64 2.00 -0.48
C CYS A 119 -7.88 2.61 0.19
N ASN A 120 -7.84 3.85 0.68
CA ASN A 120 -8.91 4.48 1.48
C ASN A 120 -10.31 4.47 0.82
N GLY A 121 -10.38 4.44 -0.52
CA GLY A 121 -11.62 4.36 -1.29
C GLY A 121 -11.68 3.16 -2.24
N CYS A 122 -11.02 2.05 -1.89
CA CYS A 122 -10.96 0.87 -2.74
C CYS A 122 -12.19 -0.04 -2.53
N ASP A 123 -12.97 -0.30 -3.59
CA ASP A 123 -14.14 -1.19 -3.53
C ASP A 123 -13.80 -2.68 -3.36
N LYS A 124 -12.51 -3.04 -3.44
CA LYS A 124 -12.10 -4.42 -3.18
C LYS A 124 -12.08 -4.64 -1.68
N ALA A 125 -12.86 -5.62 -1.22
CA ALA A 125 -12.72 -6.15 0.12
C ALA A 125 -11.25 -6.53 0.37
N LEU A 126 -10.70 -6.05 1.49
CA LEU A 126 -9.51 -6.61 2.08
C LEU A 126 -9.76 -8.11 2.24
N HIS A 127 -8.98 -8.95 1.56
CA HIS A 127 -9.18 -10.38 1.46
C HIS A 127 -9.73 -10.99 2.77
N LYS A 128 -10.94 -11.58 2.72
CA LYS A 128 -11.45 -12.48 3.77
C LYS A 128 -10.65 -13.78 3.77
#